data_AF-A0A314L4A0-F1
#
_entry.id   AF-A0A314L4A0-F1
#
_cell.length_a   1.000
_cell.length_b   1.000
_cell.length_c   1.000
_cell.angle_alpha   90.00
_cell.angle_beta   90.00
_cell.angle_gamma   90.00
#
_symmetry.space_group_name_H-M   'P 1'
#
loop_
_entity.id
_entity.type
_entity.pdbx_description
1 polymer ?
#
loop_
_entity_poly.entity_id
_entity_poly.type
_entity_poly.pdbx_seq_one_letter_code
_entity_poly.pdbx_strand_id
1 'polypeptide(L)'
;KDPAWAYSARVNETNKMAIRCLFCDKITNGGIYRQKAHLIGGDPNVASCPKVPGHVKEELKAYLQKKKELKTQMIHEQELYNLDDDDETKEGDDASSLPPKSQKRGRMLPPMSSSCGSTGKTKGPMDCYFPQKSGDKGGKSGDPQVNAKAILRDRAVTCFARWMYDAGLPFNCVNYTNTFAAFIEAVGQYGPGMKPPTYYEVRGPYLKKKVAEVNKIVEEHKVEWN
;
A
#
# COMPACT_ATOMS: atom_id res chain seq x y z
N LYS A 1 15.37 -23.13 3.37
CA LYS A 1 16.32 -23.14 4.52
C LYS A 1 17.23 -21.91 4.42
N ASP A 2 17.67 -21.33 5.53
CA ASP A 2 18.41 -20.05 5.54
C ASP A 2 19.89 -20.26 5.12
N PRO A 3 20.37 -19.64 4.02
CA PRO A 3 21.72 -19.87 3.49
C PRO A 3 22.83 -19.34 4.40
N ALA A 4 22.52 -18.45 5.36
CA ALA A 4 23.53 -17.93 6.29
C ALA A 4 24.17 -19.00 7.19
N TRP A 5 23.50 -20.15 7.37
CA TRP A 5 24.04 -21.29 8.12
C TRP A 5 25.14 -22.06 7.39
N ALA A 6 25.28 -21.91 6.07
CA ALA A 6 26.42 -22.48 5.34
C ALA A 6 27.75 -21.83 5.79
N TYR A 7 27.68 -20.61 6.32
CA TYR A 7 28.84 -19.78 6.68
C TYR A 7 28.93 -19.49 8.18
N SER A 8 28.09 -20.13 8.99
CA SER A 8 27.96 -19.84 10.42
C SER A 8 27.70 -21.10 11.22
N ALA A 9 28.34 -21.24 12.38
CA ALA A 9 28.18 -22.38 13.29
C ALA A 9 27.66 -21.95 14.66
N ARG A 10 26.83 -22.77 15.30
CA ARG A 10 26.42 -22.54 16.69
C ARG A 10 27.59 -22.85 17.61
N VAL A 11 27.87 -21.97 18.56
CA VAL A 11 29.00 -22.14 19.50
C VAL A 11 28.65 -23.14 20.60
N ASN A 12 27.42 -23.09 21.11
CA ASN A 12 26.93 -23.95 22.17
C ASN A 12 25.50 -24.39 21.87
N GLU A 13 25.17 -25.62 22.24
CA GLU A 13 23.83 -26.18 22.07
C GLU A 13 22.82 -25.58 23.06
N THR A 14 23.31 -25.17 24.24
CA THR A 14 22.56 -24.46 25.27
C THR A 14 22.28 -23.01 24.90
N ASN A 15 23.26 -22.30 24.34
CA ASN A 15 23.14 -20.89 23.97
C ASN A 15 22.84 -20.70 22.48
N LYS A 16 21.54 -20.77 22.13
CA LYS A 16 21.04 -20.64 20.74
C LYS A 16 21.34 -19.29 20.08
N MET A 17 21.73 -18.28 20.85
CA MET A 17 22.01 -16.91 20.39
C MET A 17 23.48 -16.67 20.02
N ALA A 18 24.40 -17.53 20.47
CA ALA A 18 25.82 -17.42 20.19
C ALA A 18 26.18 -18.14 18.89
N ILE A 19 26.56 -17.37 17.87
CA ILE A 19 26.90 -17.88 16.56
C ILE A 19 28.31 -17.44 16.18
N ARG A 20 29.13 -18.39 15.72
CA ARG A 20 30.48 -18.18 15.19
C ARG A 20 30.42 -17.97 13.68
N CYS A 21 31.10 -16.94 13.21
CA CYS A 21 31.39 -16.74 11.79
C CYS A 21 32.52 -17.68 11.33
N LEU A 22 32.31 -18.46 10.27
CA LEU A 22 33.35 -19.37 9.75
C LEU A 22 34.49 -18.64 8.99
N PHE A 23 34.33 -17.35 8.68
CA PHE A 23 35.36 -16.57 7.97
C PHE A 23 36.32 -15.85 8.90
N CYS A 24 35.85 -15.34 10.05
CA CYS A 24 36.66 -14.53 10.96
C CYS A 24 36.65 -15.01 12.41
N ASP A 25 36.00 -16.15 12.68
CA ASP A 25 35.83 -16.76 14.01
C ASP A 25 35.19 -15.86 15.09
N LYS A 26 34.70 -14.68 14.70
CA LYS A 26 34.00 -13.78 15.62
C LYS A 26 32.70 -14.43 16.08
N ILE A 27 32.49 -14.40 17.39
CA ILE A 27 31.25 -14.85 18.03
C ILE A 27 30.31 -13.66 18.15
N THR A 28 29.09 -13.81 17.63
CA THR A 28 28.01 -12.84 17.77
C THR A 28 26.92 -13.41 18.68
N ASN A 29 26.50 -12.63 19.69
CA ASN A 29 25.49 -13.03 20.69
C ASN A 29 24.07 -12.52 20.37
N GLY A 30 23.73 -12.35 19.08
CA GLY A 30 22.41 -11.84 18.66
C GLY A 30 21.70 -12.72 17.66
N GLY A 31 22.03 -14.02 17.67
CA GLY A 31 21.43 -15.00 16.78
C GLY A 31 21.72 -14.73 15.31
N ILE A 32 20.98 -15.45 14.46
CA ILE A 32 21.24 -15.49 13.01
C ILE A 32 21.05 -14.12 12.34
N TYR A 33 20.24 -13.25 12.94
CA TYR A 33 20.00 -11.89 12.44
C TYR A 33 21.29 -11.05 12.47
N ARG A 34 21.93 -10.91 13.64
CA ARG A 34 23.19 -10.15 13.75
C ARG A 34 24.34 -10.83 13.01
N GLN A 35 24.29 -12.16 12.89
CA GLN A 35 25.26 -12.89 12.08
C GLN A 35 25.14 -12.56 10.59
N LYS A 36 23.93 -12.44 10.03
CA LYS A 36 23.73 -12.00 8.64
C LYS A 36 24.22 -10.57 8.40
N ALA A 37 23.91 -9.67 9.33
CA ALA A 37 24.41 -8.30 9.32
C ALA A 37 25.95 -8.26 9.29
N HIS A 38 26.59 -9.12 10.08
CA HIS A 38 28.04 -9.27 10.08
C HIS A 38 28.59 -9.79 8.74
N LEU A 39 27.94 -10.78 8.12
CA LEU A 39 28.38 -11.37 6.85
C LEU A 39 28.20 -10.41 5.66
N ILE A 40 27.04 -9.77 5.54
CA ILE A 40 26.68 -8.89 4.42
C ILE A 40 27.34 -7.52 4.57
N GLY A 41 27.39 -7.00 5.79
CA GLY A 41 27.79 -5.62 6.09
C GLY A 41 26.69 -4.59 5.77
N GLY A 42 26.90 -3.35 6.22
CA GLY A 42 25.99 -2.22 5.98
C GLY A 42 25.17 -1.78 7.20
N ASP A 43 25.12 -2.58 8.25
CA ASP A 43 24.48 -2.19 9.51
C ASP A 43 25.45 -1.38 10.41
N PRO A 44 25.12 -0.14 10.80
CA PRO A 44 26.01 0.68 11.64
C PRO A 44 26.21 0.08 13.05
N ASN A 45 25.26 -0.73 13.51
CA ASN A 45 25.27 -1.35 14.83
C ASN A 45 25.96 -2.73 14.86
N VAL A 46 26.47 -3.22 13.72
CA VAL A 46 27.11 -4.53 13.61
C VAL A 46 28.37 -4.42 12.76
N ALA A 47 29.53 -4.62 13.39
CA ALA A 47 30.79 -4.66 12.66
C ALA A 47 30.75 -5.72 11.57
N SER A 48 31.07 -5.35 10.32
CA SER A 48 31.10 -6.25 9.17
C SER A 48 32.31 -7.17 9.20
N CYS A 49 32.22 -8.31 8.52
CA CYS A 49 33.32 -9.24 8.37
C CYS A 49 34.26 -8.80 7.24
N PRO A 50 35.56 -8.62 7.51
CA PRO A 50 36.54 -8.26 6.47
C PRO A 50 36.91 -9.44 5.56
N LYS A 51 36.74 -10.69 6.03
CA LYS A 51 37.19 -11.91 5.33
C LYS A 51 36.13 -12.57 4.44
N VAL A 52 34.90 -12.04 4.38
CA VAL A 52 33.82 -12.63 3.58
C VAL A 52 34.00 -12.26 2.09
N PRO A 53 34.05 -13.24 1.17
CA PRO A 53 34.12 -13.00 -0.27
C PRO A 53 32.89 -12.25 -0.81
N GLY A 54 33.09 -11.39 -1.82
CA GLY A 54 32.01 -10.56 -2.39
C GLY A 54 30.80 -11.33 -2.88
N HIS A 55 31.03 -12.45 -3.59
CA HIS A 55 29.96 -13.34 -4.08
C HIS A 55 29.06 -13.86 -2.96
N VAL A 56 29.63 -14.22 -1.80
CA VAL A 56 28.87 -14.70 -0.64
C VAL A 56 28.00 -13.58 -0.04
N LYS A 57 28.48 -12.34 -0.03
CA LYS A 57 27.69 -11.19 0.44
C LYS A 57 26.49 -10.94 -0.47
N GLU A 58 26.71 -11.01 -1.77
CA GLU A 58 25.67 -10.78 -2.77
C GLU A 58 24.60 -11.88 -2.74
N GLU A 59 24.99 -13.15 -2.65
CA GLU A 59 24.07 -14.29 -2.51
C GLU A 59 23.16 -14.14 -1.27
N LEU A 60 23.76 -13.81 -0.12
CA LEU A 60 23.02 -13.61 1.13
C LEU A 60 22.10 -12.38 1.07
N LYS A 61 22.53 -11.31 0.40
CA LYS A 61 21.73 -10.09 0.20
C LYS A 61 20.54 -10.36 -0.71
N ALA A 62 20.74 -11.05 -1.83
CA ALA A 62 19.70 -11.43 -2.77
C ALA A 62 18.64 -12.32 -2.11
N TYR A 63 19.07 -13.29 -1.29
CA TYR A 63 18.16 -14.13 -0.52
C TYR A 63 17.29 -13.32 0.46
N LEU A 64 17.88 -12.37 1.19
CA LEU A 64 17.14 -11.51 2.12
C LEU A 64 16.15 -10.60 1.39
N GLN A 65 16.54 -10.05 0.24
CA GLN A 65 15.68 -9.22 -0.57
C GLN A 65 14.49 -10.01 -1.11
N LYS A 66 14.72 -11.20 -1.68
CA LYS A 66 13.66 -12.11 -2.13
C LYS A 66 12.72 -12.51 -0.99
N LYS A 67 13.26 -12.77 0.21
CA LYS A 67 12.44 -13.08 1.40
C LYS A 67 11.61 -11.87 1.84
N LYS A 68 12.15 -10.65 1.74
CA LYS A 68 11.41 -9.42 2.06
C LYS A 68 10.29 -9.19 1.05
N GLU A 69 10.54 -9.38 -0.24
CA GLU A 69 9.54 -9.30 -1.30
C GLU A 69 8.41 -10.30 -1.09
N LEU A 70 8.73 -11.56 -0.79
CA LEU A 70 7.73 -12.58 -0.44
C LEU A 70 6.93 -12.18 0.81
N LYS A 71 7.59 -11.66 1.85
CA LYS A 71 6.90 -11.20 3.06
C LYS A 71 5.99 -10.00 2.78
N THR A 72 6.41 -9.05 1.94
CA THR A 72 5.57 -7.92 1.53
C THR A 72 4.37 -8.38 0.70
N GLN A 73 4.56 -9.35 -0.19
CA GLN A 73 3.46 -9.95 -0.96
C GLN A 73 2.47 -10.66 -0.04
N MET A 74 2.95 -11.46 0.92
CA MET A 74 2.09 -12.15 1.89
C MET A 74 1.39 -11.19 2.85
N ILE A 75 2.05 -10.11 3.30
CA ILE A 75 1.40 -9.07 4.12
C ILE A 75 0.35 -8.34 3.31
N HIS A 76 0.63 -7.96 2.07
CA HIS A 76 -0.34 -7.31 1.19
C HIS A 76 -1.58 -8.19 0.93
N GLU A 77 -1.40 -9.50 0.88
CA GLU A 77 -2.49 -10.49 0.77
C GLU A 77 -3.21 -10.72 2.11
N GLN A 78 -2.48 -10.76 3.22
CA GLN A 78 -3.01 -10.99 4.57
C GLN A 78 -3.71 -9.75 5.16
N GLU A 79 -3.28 -8.53 4.85
CA GLU A 79 -3.95 -7.26 5.21
C GLU A 79 -5.28 -7.10 4.44
N LEU A 80 -5.46 -7.88 3.38
CA LEU A 80 -6.74 -8.06 2.67
C LEU A 80 -7.67 -9.08 3.36
N TYR A 81 -7.14 -9.92 4.26
CA TYR A 81 -7.85 -11.02 4.93
C TYR A 81 -8.05 -10.82 6.45
N ASN A 82 -7.16 -10.08 7.15
CA ASN A 82 -7.17 -9.91 8.61
C ASN A 82 -8.09 -8.75 9.10
N LEU A 83 -9.17 -8.43 8.39
CA LEU A 83 -10.24 -7.56 8.94
C LEU A 83 -11.28 -8.35 9.75
N ASP A 84 -11.04 -9.63 9.98
CA ASP A 84 -11.84 -10.51 10.83
C ASP A 84 -10.91 -11.10 11.89
N ASP A 85 -10.91 -10.51 13.09
CA ASP A 85 -11.07 -11.18 14.40
C ASP A 85 -10.67 -10.22 15.54
N ASP A 86 -11.63 -9.41 15.98
CA ASP A 86 -11.79 -9.01 17.38
C ASP A 86 -13.20 -8.43 17.52
N ASP A 87 -14.15 -9.36 17.64
CA ASP A 87 -15.50 -9.10 18.12
C ASP A 87 -15.46 -9.02 19.66
N GLU A 88 -15.53 -7.80 20.19
CA GLU A 88 -16.31 -7.58 21.41
C GLU A 88 -17.37 -6.52 21.12
N THR A 89 -18.54 -7.01 20.74
CA THR A 89 -19.81 -6.32 20.90
C THR A 89 -19.93 -5.66 22.27
N LYS A 90 -20.06 -4.32 22.30
CA LYS A 90 -21.04 -3.64 23.17
C LYS A 90 -21.67 -2.45 22.44
N GLU A 91 -22.88 -2.73 21.95
CA GLU A 91 -23.96 -1.78 21.70
C GLU A 91 -24.12 -0.79 22.86
N GLY A 92 -24.33 0.49 22.54
CA GLY A 92 -24.49 1.55 23.55
C GLY A 92 -24.65 2.95 22.96
N ASP A 93 -25.74 3.13 22.24
CA ASP A 93 -26.54 4.31 21.90
C ASP A 93 -26.11 5.76 22.30
N ASP A 94 -26.54 6.65 21.38
CA ASP A 94 -27.03 8.02 21.57
C ASP A 94 -26.13 9.27 21.39
N ALA A 95 -26.70 10.14 20.55
CA ALA A 95 -26.70 11.60 20.53
C ALA A 95 -25.42 12.43 20.26
N SER A 96 -25.40 12.93 19.02
CA SER A 96 -25.54 14.37 18.70
C SER A 96 -24.42 15.37 19.06
N SER A 97 -24.08 16.18 18.04
CA SER A 97 -23.72 17.62 18.06
C SER A 97 -22.24 18.03 17.89
N LEU A 98 -21.99 18.79 16.82
CA LEU A 98 -20.82 19.62 16.50
C LEU A 98 -20.66 20.87 17.44
N PRO A 99 -19.70 21.81 17.25
CA PRO A 99 -18.22 21.77 17.26
C PRO A 99 -17.64 22.83 18.29
N PRO A 100 -16.57 23.62 17.99
CA PRO A 100 -15.15 23.43 18.29
C PRO A 100 -14.59 24.37 19.39
N LYS A 101 -13.42 24.06 19.99
CA LYS A 101 -12.68 25.04 20.82
C LYS A 101 -11.18 25.10 20.49
N SER A 102 -10.83 26.28 20.00
CA SER A 102 -9.55 26.95 19.91
C SER A 102 -8.63 26.82 21.14
N GLN A 103 -7.32 26.76 20.92
CA GLN A 103 -6.34 27.42 21.80
C GLN A 103 -5.22 28.11 21.01
N LYS A 104 -5.23 29.44 21.10
CA LYS A 104 -4.18 30.41 20.75
C LYS A 104 -3.18 30.50 21.92
N ARG A 105 -1.88 30.59 21.61
CA ARG A 105 -0.86 31.41 22.31
C ARG A 105 0.17 31.79 21.23
N GLY A 106 0.59 33.02 20.95
CA GLY A 106 0.42 34.33 21.57
C GLY A 106 1.80 35.00 21.67
N ARG A 107 1.93 36.26 21.18
CA ARG A 107 2.97 37.31 21.43
C ARG A 107 4.08 37.45 20.35
N MET A 108 4.50 38.61 19.82
CA MET A 108 4.10 40.04 19.78
C MET A 108 4.84 40.76 18.61
N LEU A 109 4.29 41.87 18.11
CA LEU A 109 4.79 42.85 17.10
C LEU A 109 5.99 43.71 17.66
N PRO A 110 6.63 44.70 16.96
CA PRO A 110 6.18 45.51 15.80
C PRO A 110 7.33 45.96 14.81
N PRO A 111 7.26 47.09 14.08
CA PRO A 111 6.74 47.22 12.71
C PRO A 111 7.77 47.87 11.73
N MET A 112 7.49 47.92 10.42
CA MET A 112 7.56 49.16 9.59
C MET A 112 7.57 48.90 8.06
N SER A 113 6.63 49.57 7.39
CA SER A 113 6.66 50.19 6.05
C SER A 113 7.76 49.78 5.04
N SER A 114 7.36 49.37 3.83
CA SER A 114 7.20 50.27 2.67
C SER A 114 7.13 49.49 1.35
N SER A 115 6.43 50.10 0.41
CA SER A 115 6.22 49.74 -0.99
C SER A 115 7.48 49.53 -1.82
N CYS A 116 7.48 48.56 -2.74
CA CYS A 116 7.71 48.79 -4.17
C CYS A 116 7.66 47.46 -4.95
N GLY A 117 7.00 47.48 -6.10
CA GLY A 117 7.03 46.37 -7.06
C GLY A 117 8.30 46.41 -7.91
N SER A 118 8.72 45.25 -8.41
CA SER A 118 8.92 44.98 -9.85
C SER A 118 9.65 43.66 -10.07
N THR A 119 9.18 42.96 -11.09
CA THR A 119 9.83 41.97 -11.95
C THR A 119 11.29 41.59 -11.67
N GLY A 120 11.55 40.29 -11.47
CA GLY A 120 12.88 39.72 -11.62
C GLY A 120 12.94 38.27 -11.16
N LYS A 121 13.14 37.34 -12.09
CA LYS A 121 13.46 35.94 -11.77
C LYS A 121 14.84 35.89 -11.12
N THR A 122 14.91 36.00 -9.79
CA THR A 122 16.15 35.73 -9.03
C THR A 122 16.07 34.32 -8.48
N LYS A 123 16.64 33.38 -9.24
CA LYS A 123 16.97 32.03 -8.77
C LYS A 123 17.90 32.16 -7.57
N GLY A 124 17.54 31.52 -6.46
CA GLY A 124 18.31 31.58 -5.22
C GLY A 124 19.61 30.77 -5.29
N PRO A 125 20.55 31.01 -4.36
CA PRO A 125 21.87 30.34 -4.33
C PRO A 125 21.82 28.80 -4.20
N MET A 126 20.66 28.24 -3.88
CA MET A 126 20.40 26.79 -3.82
C MET A 126 20.27 26.12 -5.20
N ASP A 127 19.86 26.87 -6.24
CA ASP A 127 19.57 26.31 -7.57
C ASP A 127 20.84 25.95 -8.38
N CYS A 128 22.04 26.25 -7.84
CA CYS A 128 23.33 25.93 -8.45
C CYS A 128 23.78 24.48 -8.21
N TYR A 129 23.20 23.81 -7.21
CA TYR A 129 23.61 22.47 -6.78
C TYR A 129 22.80 21.34 -7.46
N PHE A 130 21.79 21.68 -8.26
CA PHE A 130 21.02 20.72 -9.05
C PHE A 130 21.32 20.89 -10.54
N PRO A 131 21.98 19.92 -11.20
CA PRO A 131 22.21 20.02 -12.64
C PRO A 131 20.86 19.93 -13.39
N GLN A 132 20.45 21.03 -14.04
CA GLN A 132 19.41 20.98 -15.06
C GLN A 132 19.97 20.21 -16.27
N LYS A 133 19.46 19.00 -16.51
CA LYS A 133 19.78 18.24 -17.74
C LYS A 133 19.37 19.08 -18.96
N SER A 134 20.35 19.51 -19.73
CA SER A 134 20.20 19.97 -21.10
C SER A 134 19.68 18.82 -21.96
N GLY A 135 18.76 19.16 -22.87
CA GLY A 135 17.99 18.20 -23.63
C GLY A 135 18.82 17.33 -24.57
N ASP A 136 18.55 16.03 -24.52
CA ASP A 136 18.76 15.13 -25.65
C ASP A 136 17.43 14.44 -25.98
N LYS A 137 17.12 14.39 -27.28
CA LYS A 137 15.83 13.98 -27.83
C LYS A 137 15.83 12.46 -28.00
N GLY A 138 14.92 11.77 -27.32
CA GLY A 138 14.68 10.35 -27.63
C GLY A 138 13.90 9.59 -26.58
N GLY A 139 12.57 9.77 -26.57
CA GLY A 139 11.67 8.91 -25.83
C GLY A 139 10.39 9.64 -25.49
N LYS A 140 9.23 9.14 -25.96
CA LYS A 140 7.93 9.56 -25.45
C LYS A 140 7.88 9.20 -23.97
N SER A 141 8.35 10.09 -23.09
CA SER A 141 8.10 10.00 -21.66
C SER A 141 6.62 10.31 -21.47
N GLY A 142 5.79 9.26 -21.49
CA GLY A 142 4.42 9.35 -21.02
C GLY A 142 4.43 9.98 -19.64
N ASP A 143 3.57 10.97 -19.43
CA ASP A 143 3.41 11.67 -18.17
C ASP A 143 3.33 10.63 -17.02
N PRO A 144 4.16 10.72 -15.97
CA PRO A 144 4.21 9.77 -14.87
C PRO A 144 2.84 9.44 -14.27
N GLN A 145 1.89 10.39 -14.30
CA GLN A 145 0.52 10.19 -13.83
C GLN A 145 -0.27 9.19 -14.70
N VAL A 146 0.00 9.15 -16.01
CA VAL A 146 -0.68 8.28 -16.98
C VAL A 146 -0.25 6.83 -16.79
N ASN A 147 1.02 6.61 -16.46
CA ASN A 147 1.55 5.27 -16.16
C ASN A 147 0.98 4.72 -14.84
N ALA A 148 0.84 5.54 -13.80
CA ALA A 148 0.27 5.10 -12.53
C ALA A 148 -1.20 4.67 -12.65
N LYS A 149 -2.03 5.46 -13.37
CA LYS A 149 -3.44 5.10 -13.62
C LYS A 149 -3.58 3.83 -14.45
N ALA A 150 -2.70 3.62 -15.43
CA ALA A 150 -2.68 2.40 -16.24
C ALA A 150 -2.36 1.16 -15.39
N ILE A 151 -1.36 1.24 -14.49
CA ILE A 151 -0.99 0.14 -13.58
C ILE A 151 -2.14 -0.19 -12.62
N LEU A 152 -2.79 0.83 -12.04
CA LEU A 152 -3.93 0.61 -11.14
C LEU A 152 -5.13 -0.01 -11.86
N ARG A 153 -5.40 0.44 -13.09
CA ARG A 153 -6.46 -0.14 -13.93
C ARG A 153 -6.15 -1.60 -14.24
N ASP A 154 -4.95 -1.92 -14.70
CA ASP A 154 -4.55 -3.29 -15.05
C ASP A 154 -4.74 -4.25 -13.87
N ARG A 155 -4.33 -3.81 -12.68
CA ARG A 155 -4.53 -4.55 -11.44
C ARG A 155 -6.01 -4.75 -11.09
N ALA A 156 -6.83 -3.70 -11.17
CA ALA A 156 -8.26 -3.79 -10.87
C ALA A 156 -8.99 -4.73 -11.85
N VAL A 157 -8.69 -4.62 -13.15
CA VAL A 157 -9.26 -5.48 -14.20
C VAL A 157 -8.82 -6.93 -14.01
N THR A 158 -7.56 -7.17 -13.64
CA THR A 158 -7.06 -8.53 -13.35
C THR A 158 -7.81 -9.18 -12.19
N CYS A 159 -8.03 -8.44 -11.08
CA CYS A 159 -8.80 -8.96 -9.95
C CYS A 159 -10.26 -9.24 -10.33
N PHE A 160 -10.90 -8.33 -11.06
CA PHE A 160 -12.28 -8.50 -11.54
C PHE A 160 -12.40 -9.72 -12.46
N ALA A 161 -11.49 -9.89 -13.42
CA ALA A 161 -11.49 -11.02 -14.34
C ALA A 161 -11.35 -12.35 -13.60
N ARG A 162 -10.45 -12.43 -12.61
CA ARG A 162 -10.30 -13.61 -11.76
C ARG A 162 -11.58 -13.95 -11.01
N TRP A 163 -12.19 -12.97 -10.34
CA TRP A 163 -13.47 -13.17 -9.65
C TRP A 163 -14.58 -13.62 -10.62
N MET A 164 -14.64 -13.04 -11.82
CA MET A 164 -15.61 -13.41 -12.85
C MET A 164 -15.44 -14.87 -13.29
N TYR A 165 -14.20 -15.36 -13.42
CA TYR A 165 -13.90 -16.76 -13.73
C TYR A 165 -14.31 -17.70 -12.60
N ASP A 166 -13.97 -17.34 -11.36
CA ASP A 166 -14.29 -18.15 -10.17
C ASP A 166 -15.81 -18.24 -9.95
N ALA A 167 -16.55 -17.16 -10.19
CA ALA A 167 -18.00 -17.09 -10.07
C ALA A 167 -18.75 -17.71 -11.27
N GLY A 168 -18.06 -18.07 -12.35
CA GLY A 168 -18.67 -18.63 -13.56
C GLY A 168 -19.58 -17.64 -14.31
N LEU A 169 -19.25 -16.34 -14.29
CA LEU A 169 -20.05 -15.32 -14.95
C LEU A 169 -19.77 -15.28 -16.47
N PRO A 170 -20.80 -15.11 -17.32
CA PRO A 170 -20.60 -14.97 -18.76
C PRO A 170 -19.95 -13.61 -19.10
N PHE A 171 -19.08 -13.59 -20.11
CA PHE A 171 -18.38 -12.37 -20.56
C PHE A 171 -19.31 -11.20 -20.93
N ASN A 172 -20.54 -11.52 -21.37
CA ASN A 172 -21.55 -10.54 -21.71
C ASN A 172 -21.97 -9.64 -20.52
N CYS A 173 -21.68 -10.04 -19.26
CA CYS A 173 -21.96 -9.21 -18.08
C CYS A 173 -21.29 -7.83 -18.13
N VAL A 174 -20.13 -7.71 -18.78
CA VAL A 174 -19.40 -6.44 -18.90
C VAL A 174 -20.08 -5.47 -19.89
N ASN A 175 -20.92 -5.99 -20.80
CA ASN A 175 -21.58 -5.19 -21.82
C ASN A 175 -22.79 -4.40 -21.30
N TYR A 176 -23.24 -4.65 -20.06
CA TYR A 176 -24.28 -3.85 -19.41
C TYR A 176 -23.69 -2.52 -18.91
N THR A 177 -23.28 -1.67 -19.86
CA THR A 177 -22.49 -0.46 -19.59
C THR A 177 -23.15 0.50 -18.61
N ASN A 178 -24.47 0.70 -18.71
CA ASN A 178 -25.18 1.62 -17.82
C ASN A 178 -25.13 1.18 -16.35
N THR A 179 -25.38 -0.10 -16.07
CA THR A 179 -25.43 -0.62 -14.70
C THR A 179 -24.05 -0.94 -14.16
N PHE A 180 -23.16 -1.51 -15.00
CA PHE A 180 -21.80 -1.85 -14.62
C PHE A 180 -20.92 -0.60 -14.42
N ALA A 181 -21.02 0.41 -15.29
CA ALA A 181 -20.26 1.65 -15.10
C ALA A 181 -20.72 2.40 -13.84
N ALA A 182 -22.03 2.48 -13.59
CA ALA A 182 -22.56 3.08 -12.36
C ALA A 182 -22.09 2.34 -11.11
N PHE A 183 -22.00 1.01 -11.15
CA PHE A 183 -21.43 0.22 -10.06
C PHE A 183 -19.96 0.55 -9.81
N ILE A 184 -19.12 0.58 -10.86
CA ILE A 184 -17.69 0.91 -10.73
C ILE A 184 -17.50 2.35 -10.20
N GLU A 185 -18.33 3.29 -10.66
CA GLU A 185 -18.30 4.67 -10.18
C GLU A 185 -18.66 4.75 -8.69
N ALA A 186 -19.73 4.07 -8.24
CA ALA A 186 -20.14 4.06 -6.84
C ALA A 186 -19.05 3.45 -5.93
N VAL A 187 -18.40 2.36 -6.36
CA VAL A 187 -17.27 1.76 -5.64
C VAL A 187 -16.08 2.73 -5.59
N GLY A 188 -15.80 3.44 -6.69
CA GLY A 188 -14.75 4.45 -6.76
C GLY A 188 -15.01 5.66 -5.87
N GLN A 189 -16.27 6.11 -5.76
CA GLN A 189 -16.70 7.22 -4.91
C GLN A 189 -16.61 6.87 -3.41
N TYR A 190 -16.91 5.62 -3.03
CA TYR A 190 -16.70 5.16 -1.66
C TYR A 190 -15.20 5.19 -1.30
N GLY A 191 -14.35 4.72 -2.21
CA GLY A 191 -12.90 4.71 -2.05
C GLY A 191 -12.36 3.49 -1.28
N PRO A 192 -11.09 3.51 -0.85
CA PRO A 192 -10.48 2.41 -0.12
C PRO A 192 -11.20 2.11 1.20
N GLY A 193 -11.38 0.83 1.52
CA GLY A 193 -12.00 0.39 2.78
C GLY A 193 -13.47 -0.06 2.66
N MET A 194 -14.06 -0.04 1.45
CA MET A 194 -15.37 -0.66 1.22
C MET A 194 -15.30 -2.16 1.53
N LYS A 195 -16.10 -2.63 2.49
CA LYS A 195 -16.26 -4.07 2.72
C LYS A 195 -17.05 -4.70 1.55
N PRO A 196 -16.65 -5.88 1.06
CA PRO A 196 -17.43 -6.61 0.07
C PRO A 196 -18.87 -6.84 0.57
N PRO A 197 -19.89 -6.73 -0.30
CA PRO A 197 -21.26 -7.04 0.09
C PRO A 197 -21.38 -8.49 0.56
N THR A 198 -22.10 -8.68 1.66
CA THR A 198 -22.40 -10.02 2.17
C THR A 198 -23.53 -10.67 1.35
N TYR A 199 -23.59 -12.01 1.37
CA TYR A 199 -24.65 -12.77 0.72
C TYR A 199 -26.06 -12.32 1.19
N TYR A 200 -26.22 -12.09 2.49
CA TYR A 200 -27.51 -11.74 3.07
C TYR A 200 -27.97 -10.33 2.71
N GLU A 201 -27.05 -9.37 2.63
CA GLU A 201 -27.36 -8.02 2.18
C GLU A 201 -27.90 -8.04 0.76
N VAL A 202 -27.19 -8.71 -0.17
CA VAL A 202 -27.57 -8.74 -1.58
C VAL A 202 -28.89 -9.50 -1.78
N ARG A 203 -29.05 -10.67 -1.14
CA ARG A 203 -30.25 -11.51 -1.28
C ARG A 203 -31.50 -10.90 -0.62
N GLY A 204 -31.34 -10.20 0.50
CA GLY A 204 -32.44 -9.76 1.34
C GLY A 204 -32.85 -8.31 1.06
N PRO A 205 -32.28 -7.34 1.79
CA PRO A 205 -32.70 -5.95 1.73
C PRO A 205 -32.49 -5.31 0.36
N TYR A 206 -31.37 -5.55 -0.33
CA TYR A 206 -31.10 -4.91 -1.61
C TYR A 206 -31.99 -5.45 -2.73
N LEU A 207 -32.29 -6.75 -2.75
CA LEU A 207 -33.28 -7.32 -3.66
C LEU A 207 -34.66 -6.69 -3.45
N LYS A 208 -35.12 -6.56 -2.19
CA LYS A 208 -36.40 -5.92 -1.87
C LYS A 208 -36.46 -4.46 -2.33
N LYS A 209 -35.37 -3.70 -2.15
CA LYS A 209 -35.26 -2.32 -2.64
C LYS A 209 -35.43 -2.27 -4.17
N LYS A 210 -34.79 -3.19 -4.91
CA LYS A 210 -34.91 -3.22 -6.36
C LYS A 210 -36.32 -3.61 -6.82
N VAL A 211 -36.97 -4.56 -6.14
CA VAL A 211 -38.37 -4.93 -6.40
C VAL A 211 -39.30 -3.73 -6.19
N ALA A 212 -39.11 -2.97 -5.12
CA ALA A 212 -39.92 -1.77 -4.86
C ALA A 212 -39.72 -0.69 -5.95
N GLU A 213 -38.49 -0.48 -6.41
CA GLU A 213 -38.18 0.45 -7.51
C GLU A 213 -38.87 0.03 -8.81
N VAL A 214 -38.81 -1.25 -9.18
CA VAL A 214 -39.48 -1.77 -10.39
C VAL A 214 -41.00 -1.66 -10.26
N ASN A 215 -41.57 -2.00 -9.10
CA ASN A 215 -43.00 -1.87 -8.87
C ASN A 215 -43.47 -0.42 -9.00
N LYS A 216 -42.66 0.55 -8.57
CA LYS A 216 -42.96 1.97 -8.75
C LYS A 216 -43.04 2.34 -10.24
N ILE A 217 -42.06 1.92 -11.03
CA ILE A 217 -42.05 2.15 -12.50
C ILE A 217 -43.28 1.51 -13.14
N VAL A 218 -43.62 0.29 -12.73
CA VAL A 218 -44.81 -0.42 -13.22
C VAL A 218 -46.08 0.34 -12.89
N GLU A 219 -46.21 0.85 -11.66
CA GLU A 219 -47.40 1.59 -11.23
C GLU A 219 -47.55 2.92 -11.98
N GLU A 220 -46.45 3.63 -12.25
CA GLU A 220 -46.43 4.83 -13.09
C GLU A 220 -47.00 4.53 -14.50
N HIS A 221 -46.62 3.41 -15.11
CA HIS A 221 -47.15 3.02 -16.42
C HIS A 221 -48.58 2.46 -16.39
N LYS A 222 -49.02 1.84 -15.29
CA LYS A 222 -50.41 1.37 -15.16
C LYS A 222 -51.42 2.52 -15.20
N VAL A 223 -51.05 3.72 -14.77
CA VAL A 223 -51.90 4.91 -14.85
C VAL A 223 -52.14 5.31 -16.31
N GLU A 224 -51.17 5.07 -17.20
CA GLU A 224 -51.32 5.32 -18.65
C GLU A 224 -52.08 4.20 -19.38
N TRP A 225 -52.17 3.02 -18.78
CA TRP A 225 -52.83 1.84 -19.38
C TRP A 225 -54.27 1.62 -18.91
N ASN A 226 -54.74 2.41 -17.94
CA ASN A 226 -56.14 2.49 -17.51
C ASN A 226 -56.86 3.63 -18.22
#